data_AF-A0A8T5NAB5-F1
#
_entry.id   AF-A0A8T5NAB5-F1
#
_cell.length_a   1.000
_cell.length_b   1.000
_cell.length_c   1.000
_cell.angle_alpha   90.00
_cell.angle_beta   90.00
_cell.angle_gamma   90.00
#
_symmetry.space_group_name_H-M   'P 1'
#
loop_
_entity.id
_entity.type
_entity.pdbx_description
1 polymer ?
#
loop_
_entity_poly.entity_id
_entity_poly.type
_entity_poly.pdbx_seq_one_letter_code
_entity_poly.pdbx_strand_id
1 'polypeptide(L)'
;MNADMPKTITLFEHQECKYEDLKDKNGIQKEHRIILKKLYGGKKPKIFHFFDDALKATEQVGIVRVGNFSIEILPKIDCTGKVDAKDTESIYSARTNLLFLLRYAFELKPYENEIAAMRKKPADWFEILTYLYAKNLQEALKRGIFRNYITYEENLGVLKGKWLISQHIKINP
;
A
#
# COMPACT_ATOMS: atom_id res chain seq x y z
N MET A 1 -25.42 -2.76 -1.66
CA MET A 1 -24.38 -3.01 -2.68
C MET A 1 -23.25 -3.75 -1.98
N ASN A 2 -23.33 -5.08 -1.93
CA ASN A 2 -22.36 -5.91 -1.22
C ASN A 2 -21.10 -6.06 -2.08
N ALA A 3 -20.19 -5.11 -1.98
CA ALA A 3 -18.82 -5.34 -2.40
C ALA A 3 -18.24 -6.41 -1.46
N ASP A 4 -17.81 -7.53 -2.02
CA ASP A 4 -17.07 -8.58 -1.32
C ASP A 4 -15.93 -7.90 -0.52
N MET A 5 -16.05 -7.87 0.82
CA MET A 5 -15.08 -7.18 1.66
C MET A 5 -13.70 -7.80 1.42
N PRO A 6 -12.64 -6.99 1.23
CA PRO A 6 -11.31 -7.54 1.11
C PRO A 6 -10.97 -8.36 2.35
N LYS A 7 -10.59 -9.61 2.12
CA LYS A 7 -10.26 -10.54 3.19
C LYS A 7 -8.82 -10.32 3.59
N THR A 8 -8.61 -9.71 4.75
CA THR A 8 -7.27 -9.36 5.24
C THR A 8 -6.83 -10.30 6.36
N ILE A 9 -5.64 -10.89 6.20
CA ILE A 9 -4.94 -11.60 7.27
C ILE A 9 -3.88 -10.67 7.84
N THR A 10 -3.86 -10.57 9.16
CA THR A 10 -2.83 -9.88 9.91
C THR A 10 -1.77 -10.87 10.37
N LEU A 11 -0.52 -10.62 9.98
CA LEU A 11 0.67 -11.28 10.50
C LEU A 11 1.55 -10.22 11.17
N PHE A 12 2.40 -10.66 12.07
CA PHE A 12 3.55 -9.90 12.54
C PHE A 12 4.84 -10.39 11.87
N GLU A 13 5.89 -9.58 11.92
CA GLU A 13 7.21 -10.00 11.42
C GLU A 13 7.63 -11.35 12.02
N HIS A 14 8.21 -12.22 11.18
CA HIS A 14 8.59 -13.59 11.53
C HIS A 14 7.45 -14.50 12.02
N GLN A 15 6.19 -14.06 12.00
CA GLN A 15 5.05 -14.92 12.34
C GLN A 15 4.78 -15.91 11.21
N GLU A 16 4.52 -17.15 11.60
CA GLU A 16 4.08 -18.21 10.71
C GLU A 16 2.56 -18.36 10.77
N CYS A 17 1.96 -18.68 9.62
CA CYS A 17 0.55 -18.95 9.48
C CYS A 17 0.34 -20.18 8.59
N LYS A 18 -0.37 -21.18 9.10
CA LYS A 18 -0.65 -22.42 8.36
C LYS A 18 -1.73 -22.15 7.33
N TYR A 19 -1.63 -22.75 6.15
CA TYR A 19 -2.64 -22.60 5.10
C TYR A 19 -4.02 -23.15 5.53
N GLU A 20 -4.07 -24.05 6.51
CA GLU A 20 -5.32 -24.59 7.07
C GLU A 20 -6.11 -23.52 7.84
N ASP A 21 -5.42 -22.74 8.69
CA ASP A 21 -6.00 -21.61 9.42
C ASP A 21 -6.53 -20.50 8.49
N LEU A 22 -6.10 -20.54 7.22
CA LEU A 22 -6.52 -19.62 6.18
C LEU A 22 -7.75 -20.12 5.43
N LYS A 23 -8.06 -21.42 5.44
CA LYS A 23 -9.25 -21.97 4.77
C LYS A 23 -10.54 -21.67 5.53
N ASP A 24 -10.54 -21.81 6.86
CA ASP A 24 -11.72 -21.60 7.71
C ASP A 24 -12.18 -20.14 7.76
N LYS A 25 -11.28 -19.20 7.46
CA LYS A 25 -11.57 -17.76 7.40
C LYS A 25 -11.92 -17.28 6.00
N ASN A 26 -12.39 -18.16 5.12
CA ASN A 26 -12.72 -17.79 3.75
C ASN A 26 -11.45 -17.29 2.97
N GLY A 27 -10.25 -17.62 3.47
CA GLY A 27 -8.95 -17.06 3.10
C GLY A 27 -8.17 -17.92 2.10
N ILE A 28 -6.86 -17.61 1.96
CA ILE A 28 -5.94 -18.00 0.86
C ILE A 28 -6.37 -19.27 0.13
N GLN A 29 -6.94 -19.10 -1.05
CA GLN A 29 -7.20 -20.20 -1.96
C GLN A 29 -5.89 -20.70 -2.57
N LYS A 30 -5.89 -21.94 -3.08
CA LYS A 30 -4.72 -22.50 -3.79
C LYS A 30 -4.19 -21.56 -4.87
N GLU A 31 -5.10 -20.85 -5.55
CA GLU A 31 -4.80 -19.85 -6.57
C GLU A 31 -3.96 -18.69 -6.01
N HIS A 32 -4.35 -18.14 -4.86
CA HIS A 32 -3.60 -17.07 -4.17
C HIS A 32 -2.19 -17.52 -3.80
N ARG A 33 -2.01 -18.78 -3.36
CA ARG A 33 -0.67 -19.34 -3.06
C ARG A 33 0.21 -19.41 -4.30
N ILE A 34 -0.35 -19.86 -5.43
CA ILE A 34 0.39 -19.94 -6.71
C ILE A 34 0.81 -18.54 -7.14
N ILE A 35 -0.10 -17.56 -7.06
CA ILE A 35 0.20 -16.17 -7.41
C ILE A 35 1.26 -15.58 -6.49
N LEU A 36 1.15 -15.76 -5.17
CA LEU A 36 2.13 -15.26 -4.21
C LEU A 36 3.51 -15.88 -4.45
N LYS A 37 3.60 -17.20 -4.68
CA LYS A 37 4.87 -17.87 -5.03
C LYS A 37 5.44 -17.34 -6.34
N LYS A 38 4.59 -17.14 -7.37
CA LYS A 38 5.02 -16.59 -8.67
C LYS A 38 5.54 -15.16 -8.54
N LEU A 39 4.88 -14.32 -7.75
CA LEU A 39 5.23 -12.91 -7.59
C LEU A 39 6.41 -12.69 -6.66
N TYR A 40 6.51 -13.45 -5.57
CA TYR A 40 7.43 -13.17 -4.46
C TYR A 40 8.39 -14.31 -4.11
N GLY A 41 8.26 -15.51 -4.70
CA GLY A 41 9.11 -16.67 -4.36
C GLY A 41 10.58 -16.50 -4.72
N GLY A 42 10.90 -15.70 -5.75
CA GLY A 42 12.27 -15.43 -6.20
C GLY A 42 12.75 -13.99 -6.02
N LYS A 43 11.92 -13.09 -5.50
CA LYS A 43 12.26 -11.66 -5.39
C LYS A 43 13.06 -11.36 -4.13
N LYS A 44 13.99 -10.42 -4.24
CA LYS A 44 14.68 -9.78 -3.11
C LYS A 44 14.14 -8.35 -2.93
N PRO A 45 13.94 -7.87 -1.69
CA PRO A 45 14.00 -8.62 -0.43
C PRO A 45 12.91 -9.69 -0.37
N LYS A 46 13.18 -10.79 0.35
CA LYS A 46 12.18 -11.86 0.53
C LYS A 46 11.12 -11.34 1.51
N ILE A 47 9.87 -11.24 1.06
CA ILE A 47 8.73 -10.82 1.91
C ILE A 47 8.15 -12.03 2.67
N PHE A 48 8.20 -13.21 2.04
CA PHE A 48 7.66 -14.43 2.61
C PHE A 48 8.62 -15.60 2.46
N HIS A 49 8.66 -16.45 3.47
CA HIS A 49 9.11 -17.83 3.36
C HIS A 49 7.90 -18.73 3.14
N PHE A 50 7.93 -19.49 2.05
CA PHE A 50 6.88 -20.44 1.71
C PHE A 50 7.29 -21.84 2.14
N PHE A 51 6.52 -22.44 3.03
CA PHE A 51 6.60 -23.87 3.38
C PHE A 51 5.52 -24.66 2.62
N ASP A 52 5.50 -25.97 2.84
CA ASP A 52 4.55 -26.86 2.18
C ASP A 52 3.12 -26.67 2.71
N ASP A 53 2.98 -26.49 4.01
CA ASP A 53 1.74 -26.33 4.78
C ASP A 53 1.58 -24.93 5.40
N ALA A 54 2.62 -24.10 5.39
CA ALA A 54 2.59 -22.76 5.99
C ALA A 54 3.21 -21.64 5.12
N LEU A 55 2.92 -20.42 5.53
CA LEU A 55 3.51 -19.18 5.06
C LEU A 55 4.09 -18.43 6.26
N LYS A 56 5.31 -17.93 6.15
CA LYS A 56 5.95 -17.14 7.21
C LYS A 56 6.36 -15.77 6.70
N ALA A 57 5.97 -14.72 7.41
CA ALA A 57 6.43 -13.36 7.16
C ALA A 57 7.93 -13.23 7.49
N THR A 58 8.64 -12.34 6.81
CA THR A 58 10.03 -11.99 7.12
C THR A 58 10.08 -10.72 7.99
N GLU A 59 11.14 -9.92 7.87
CA GLU A 59 11.32 -8.58 8.46
C GLU A 59 10.67 -7.45 7.64
N GLN A 60 9.90 -7.80 6.60
CA GLN A 60 9.28 -6.81 5.73
C GLN A 60 7.89 -6.46 6.25
N VAL A 61 7.73 -5.24 6.79
CA VAL A 61 6.46 -4.69 7.27
C VAL A 61 5.71 -3.98 6.15
N GLY A 62 4.39 -4.14 6.08
CA GLY A 62 3.55 -3.49 5.08
C GLY A 62 2.31 -4.30 4.72
N ILE A 63 1.88 -4.21 3.46
CA ILE A 63 0.73 -4.97 2.96
C ILE A 63 1.00 -5.54 1.56
N VAL A 64 0.53 -6.76 1.34
CA VAL A 64 0.52 -7.44 0.04
C VAL A 64 -0.91 -7.82 -0.29
N ARG A 65 -1.40 -7.35 -1.44
CA ARG A 65 -2.77 -7.64 -1.92
C ARG A 65 -2.74 -8.38 -3.24
N VAL A 66 -3.51 -9.46 -3.31
CA VAL A 66 -3.71 -10.31 -4.49
C VAL A 66 -5.22 -10.50 -4.68
N GLY A 67 -5.82 -9.82 -5.65
CA GLY A 67 -7.27 -9.88 -5.87
C GLY A 67 -8.07 -9.33 -4.68
N ASN A 68 -9.01 -10.13 -4.18
CA ASN A 68 -9.83 -9.83 -2.99
C ASN A 68 -9.16 -10.24 -1.67
N PHE A 69 -7.90 -10.65 -1.72
CA PHE A 69 -7.16 -11.18 -0.59
C PHE A 69 -5.95 -10.30 -0.24
N SER A 70 -5.76 -10.01 1.05
CA SER A 70 -4.67 -9.18 1.55
C SER A 70 -3.95 -9.85 2.72
N ILE A 71 -2.64 -9.65 2.79
CA ILE A 71 -1.79 -9.95 3.95
C ILE A 71 -1.19 -8.63 4.40
N GLU A 72 -1.54 -8.17 5.59
CA GLU A 72 -0.79 -7.12 6.27
C GLU A 72 0.24 -7.76 7.22
N ILE A 73 1.45 -7.20 7.24
CA ILE A 73 2.54 -7.60 8.10
C ILE A 73 2.86 -6.41 9.00
N LEU A 74 2.69 -6.56 10.31
CA LEU A 74 2.88 -5.52 11.32
C LEU A 74 4.20 -5.73 12.11
N PRO A 75 4.78 -4.66 12.68
CA PRO A 75 6.02 -4.75 13.45
C PRO A 75 5.91 -5.69 14.66
N LYS A 76 6.92 -6.54 14.89
CA LYS A 76 6.94 -7.49 16.02
C LYS A 76 7.03 -6.83 17.40
N ILE A 77 7.43 -5.55 17.45
CA ILE A 77 7.58 -4.81 18.72
C ILE A 77 6.25 -4.71 19.49
N ASP A 78 5.13 -4.84 18.77
CA ASP A 78 3.77 -4.80 19.30
C ASP A 78 3.18 -6.19 19.58
N CYS A 79 3.95 -7.27 19.33
CA CYS A 79 3.57 -8.62 19.73
C CYS A 79 3.70 -8.77 21.25
N THR A 80 2.61 -8.62 21.97
CA THR A 80 2.56 -8.77 23.44
C THR A 80 2.55 -10.24 23.90
N GLY A 81 3.31 -11.15 23.27
CA GLY A 81 3.59 -12.52 23.76
C GLY A 81 2.40 -13.47 24.00
N LYS A 82 1.16 -12.98 24.01
CA LYS A 82 -0.11 -13.71 24.08
C LYS A 82 -0.71 -13.67 22.68
N VAL A 83 -0.17 -14.51 21.82
CA VAL A 83 -0.56 -14.60 20.41
C VAL A 83 -1.86 -15.39 20.31
N ASP A 84 -2.96 -14.75 20.68
CA ASP A 84 -4.15 -14.89 19.86
C ASP A 84 -4.15 -13.66 18.95
N ALA A 85 -4.02 -13.88 17.64
CA ALA A 85 -4.17 -12.86 16.59
C ALA A 85 -5.59 -12.26 16.50
N LYS A 86 -6.26 -12.14 17.65
CA LYS A 86 -7.63 -11.69 17.88
C LYS A 86 -7.73 -10.54 18.86
N ASP A 87 -6.65 -10.12 19.51
CA ASP A 87 -6.70 -8.92 20.34
C ASP A 87 -6.70 -7.67 19.45
N THR A 88 -7.90 -7.13 19.25
CA THR A 88 -8.15 -5.96 18.38
C THR A 88 -7.37 -4.74 18.86
N GLU A 89 -7.11 -4.63 20.17
CA GLU A 89 -6.33 -3.54 20.75
C GLU A 89 -4.85 -3.65 20.37
N SER A 90 -4.29 -4.87 20.38
CA SER A 90 -2.89 -5.09 19.97
C SER A 90 -2.65 -4.72 18.51
N ILE A 91 -3.57 -5.09 17.61
CA ILE A 91 -3.50 -4.77 16.18
C ILE A 91 -3.64 -3.26 15.96
N TYR A 92 -4.56 -2.62 16.69
CA TYR A 92 -4.72 -1.17 16.66
C TYR A 92 -3.45 -0.45 17.12
N SER A 93 -2.86 -0.88 18.24
CA SER A 93 -1.59 -0.35 18.76
C SER A 93 -0.48 -0.51 17.72
N ALA A 94 -0.35 -1.70 17.14
CA ALA A 94 0.68 -2.00 16.14
C ALA A 94 0.57 -1.13 14.88
N ARG A 95 -0.65 -0.92 14.36
CA ARG A 95 -0.87 -0.03 13.21
C ARG A 95 -0.56 1.43 13.58
N THR A 96 -0.94 1.86 14.78
CA THR A 96 -0.66 3.23 15.27
C THR A 96 0.84 3.46 15.43
N ASN A 97 1.56 2.51 16.03
CA ASN A 97 2.99 2.58 16.22
C ASN A 97 3.73 2.52 14.88
N LEU A 98 3.27 1.70 13.94
CA LEU A 98 3.81 1.71 12.58
C LEU A 98 3.64 3.07 11.90
N LEU A 99 2.47 3.71 12.00
CA LEU A 99 2.27 5.07 11.48
C LEU A 99 3.22 6.08 12.14
N PHE A 100 3.41 5.98 13.45
CA PHE A 100 4.33 6.84 14.18
C PHE A 100 5.79 6.66 13.71
N LEU A 101 6.23 5.41 13.56
CA LEU A 101 7.56 5.08 13.05
C LEU A 101 7.76 5.59 11.62
N LEU A 102 6.78 5.39 10.73
CA LEU A 102 6.85 5.88 9.35
C LEU A 102 6.88 7.40 9.29
N ARG A 103 6.07 8.07 10.13
CA ARG A 103 6.10 9.52 10.24
C ARG A 103 7.48 10.01 10.65
N TYR A 104 8.06 9.38 11.68
CA TYR A 104 9.38 9.76 12.18
C TYR A 104 10.48 9.51 11.13
N ALA A 105 10.47 8.34 10.48
CA ALA A 105 11.50 7.95 9.52
C ALA A 105 11.44 8.73 8.18
N PHE A 106 10.25 9.12 7.73
CA PHE A 106 10.05 9.79 6.44
C PHE A 106 9.65 11.27 6.57
N GLU A 107 9.76 11.85 7.77
CA GLU A 107 9.37 13.23 8.08
C GLU A 107 7.96 13.59 7.57
N LEU A 108 7.02 12.66 7.71
CA LEU A 108 5.66 12.84 7.21
C LEU A 108 4.91 13.88 8.04
N LYS A 109 3.87 14.47 7.42
CA LYS A 109 2.99 15.39 8.14
C LYS A 109 2.30 14.71 9.33
N PRO A 110 1.95 15.46 10.39
CA PRO A 110 1.23 14.93 11.53
C PRO A 110 -0.12 14.29 11.15
N TYR A 111 -0.46 13.18 11.81
CA TYR A 111 -1.67 12.37 11.56
C TYR A 111 -2.51 12.12 12.83
N GLU A 112 -2.40 12.96 13.86
CA GLU A 112 -3.01 12.71 15.17
C GLU A 112 -4.55 12.60 15.09
N ASN A 113 -5.17 13.40 14.23
CA ASN A 113 -6.61 13.38 14.01
C ASN A 113 -7.06 12.07 13.32
N GLU A 114 -6.23 11.57 12.41
CA GLU A 114 -6.45 10.37 11.63
C GLU A 114 -6.31 9.12 12.49
N ILE A 115 -5.28 9.07 13.34
CA ILE A 115 -5.10 8.00 14.33
C ILE A 115 -6.31 7.92 15.27
N ALA A 116 -6.78 9.07 15.78
CA ALA A 116 -7.98 9.11 16.63
C ALA A 116 -9.25 8.61 15.89
N ALA A 117 -9.37 8.89 14.59
CA ALA A 117 -10.47 8.41 13.77
C ALA A 117 -10.42 6.89 13.52
N MET A 118 -9.21 6.32 13.39
CA MET A 118 -9.00 4.86 13.21
C MET A 118 -9.54 4.04 14.38
N ARG A 119 -9.55 4.59 15.61
CA ARG A 119 -10.11 3.88 16.78
C ARG A 119 -11.62 3.65 16.67
N LYS A 120 -12.33 4.56 16.00
CA LYS A 120 -13.79 4.49 15.83
C LYS A 120 -14.20 3.58 14.69
N LYS A 121 -13.36 3.47 13.66
CA LYS A 121 -13.61 2.64 12.49
C LYS A 121 -12.39 1.75 12.24
N PRO A 122 -12.42 0.48 12.70
CA PRO A 122 -11.34 -0.44 12.42
C PRO A 122 -11.18 -0.60 10.91
N ALA A 123 -9.97 -0.38 10.43
CA ALA A 123 -9.59 -0.40 9.03
C ALA A 123 -8.27 -1.16 8.90
N ASP A 124 -8.09 -1.93 7.83
CA ASP A 124 -6.81 -2.60 7.58
C ASP A 124 -5.72 -1.62 7.12
N TRP A 125 -4.48 -2.10 7.06
CA TRP A 125 -3.34 -1.26 6.67
C TRP A 125 -3.51 -0.60 5.30
N PHE A 126 -4.15 -1.27 4.34
CA PHE A 126 -4.36 -0.72 3.00
C PHE A 126 -5.40 0.40 3.02
N GLU A 127 -6.50 0.23 3.75
CA GLU A 127 -7.52 1.27 3.92
C GLU A 127 -6.95 2.51 4.60
N ILE A 128 -6.11 2.33 5.64
CA ILE A 128 -5.43 3.42 6.34
C ILE A 128 -4.56 4.22 5.36
N LEU A 129 -3.67 3.55 4.62
CA LEU A 129 -2.81 4.21 3.64
C LEU A 129 -3.60 4.90 2.54
N THR A 130 -4.68 4.27 2.06
CA THR A 130 -5.54 4.83 1.01
C THR A 130 -6.24 6.10 1.50
N TYR A 131 -6.74 6.09 2.74
CA TYR A 131 -7.36 7.26 3.35
C TYR A 131 -6.36 8.41 3.49
N LEU A 132 -5.17 8.14 4.03
CA LEU A 132 -4.11 9.13 4.18
C LEU A 132 -3.69 9.71 2.82
N TYR A 133 -3.53 8.85 1.81
CA TYR A 133 -3.21 9.28 0.45
C TYR A 133 -4.30 10.20 -0.11
N ALA A 134 -5.57 9.75 -0.09
CA ALA A 134 -6.68 10.49 -0.67
C ALA A 134 -6.87 11.86 0.01
N LYS A 135 -6.76 11.91 1.34
CA LYS A 135 -6.84 13.16 2.10
C LYS A 135 -5.71 14.12 1.72
N ASN A 136 -4.46 13.66 1.75
CA ASN A 136 -3.31 14.49 1.42
C ASN A 136 -3.33 14.96 -0.04
N LEU A 137 -3.75 14.09 -0.96
CA LEU A 137 -3.94 14.43 -2.36
C LEU A 137 -5.01 15.52 -2.52
N GLN A 138 -6.15 15.39 -1.84
CA GLN A 138 -7.20 16.39 -1.89
C GLN A 138 -6.72 17.75 -1.36
N GLU A 139 -5.96 17.77 -0.27
CA GLU A 139 -5.36 18.99 0.27
C GLU A 139 -4.35 19.61 -0.70
N ALA A 140 -3.52 18.79 -1.37
CA ALA A 140 -2.60 19.27 -2.38
C ALA A 140 -3.34 19.86 -3.59
N LEU A 141 -4.37 19.19 -4.08
CA LEU A 141 -5.20 19.66 -5.19
C LEU A 141 -5.91 20.98 -4.88
N LYS A 142 -6.39 21.18 -3.63
CA LYS A 142 -6.98 22.45 -3.19
C LYS A 142 -6.01 23.62 -3.23
N ARG A 143 -4.70 23.37 -3.03
CA ARG A 143 -3.65 24.41 -3.16
C ARG A 143 -3.35 24.77 -4.62
N GLY A 144 -3.74 23.91 -5.55
CA GLY A 144 -3.57 24.11 -6.99
C GLY A 144 -2.87 22.92 -7.65
N ILE A 145 -3.22 22.64 -8.90
CA ILE A 145 -2.55 21.61 -9.71
C ILE A 145 -1.21 22.19 -10.18
N PHE A 146 -0.12 21.52 -9.83
CA PHE A 146 1.21 21.87 -10.32
C PHE A 146 1.28 21.61 -11.83
N ARG A 147 1.45 22.68 -12.62
CA ARG A 147 1.62 22.60 -14.07
C ARG A 147 3.07 22.85 -14.42
N ASN A 148 3.74 21.83 -14.93
CA ASN A 148 5.08 21.98 -15.49
C ASN A 148 4.99 22.50 -16.92
N TYR A 149 5.76 23.54 -17.22
CA TYR A 149 5.99 23.97 -18.59
C TYR A 149 6.99 23.00 -19.22
N ILE A 150 6.53 22.27 -20.23
CA ILE A 150 7.40 21.50 -21.11
C ILE A 150 7.61 22.30 -22.40
N THR A 151 8.83 22.30 -22.91
CA THR A 151 9.08 22.84 -24.25
C THR A 151 8.61 21.81 -25.24
N TYR A 152 7.72 22.21 -26.14
CA TYR A 152 7.15 21.36 -27.17
C TYR A 152 7.18 22.11 -28.50
N GLU A 153 7.77 21.48 -29.52
CA GLU A 153 7.88 22.04 -30.86
C GLU A 153 6.93 21.28 -31.78
N GLU A 154 6.02 22.00 -32.45
CA GLU A 154 5.01 21.42 -33.33
C GLU A 154 4.74 22.37 -34.51
N ASN A 155 4.52 21.81 -35.71
CA ASN A 155 4.12 22.59 -36.90
C ASN A 155 2.61 22.86 -36.87
N LEU A 156 2.22 23.91 -36.16
CA LEU A 156 0.81 24.30 -35.98
C LEU A 156 0.34 25.23 -37.10
N GLY A 157 -0.95 25.15 -37.44
CA GLY A 157 -1.61 26.11 -38.36
C GLY A 157 -1.79 27.53 -37.79
N VAL A 158 -1.34 27.76 -36.55
CA VAL A 158 -1.38 29.04 -35.85
C VAL A 158 -0.05 29.28 -35.13
N LEU A 159 0.36 30.54 -34.96
CA LEU A 159 1.57 30.86 -34.21
C LEU A 159 1.31 30.83 -32.69
N LYS A 160 1.93 29.88 -31.98
CA LYS A 160 1.88 29.78 -30.52
C LYS A 160 3.29 29.58 -29.96
N GLY A 161 3.80 30.56 -29.20
CA GLY A 161 5.14 30.52 -28.64
C GLY A 161 6.22 31.03 -29.59
N LYS A 162 7.43 30.46 -29.50
CA LYS A 162 8.59 30.90 -30.30
C LYS A 162 8.50 30.32 -31.72
N TRP A 163 8.62 31.19 -32.73
CA TRP A 163 8.68 30.74 -34.12
C TRP A 163 10.10 30.35 -34.53
N LEU A 164 10.28 29.09 -34.94
CA LEU A 164 11.54 28.59 -35.49
C LEU A 164 11.57 28.80 -37.00
N ILE A 165 11.77 30.05 -37.43
CA ILE A 165 11.71 30.49 -38.84
C ILE A 165 12.58 29.62 -39.75
N SER A 166 13.82 29.32 -39.34
CA SER A 166 14.76 28.51 -40.12
C SER A 166 14.29 27.08 -40.36
N GLN A 167 13.45 26.53 -39.48
CA GLN A 167 12.84 25.20 -39.66
C GLN A 167 11.54 25.31 -40.47
N HIS A 168 10.73 26.34 -40.22
CA HIS A 168 9.45 26.54 -40.90
C HIS A 168 9.60 26.64 -42.42
N ILE A 169 10.54 27.45 -42.90
CA ILE A 169 10.80 27.63 -44.35
C ILE A 169 11.17 26.30 -45.04
N LYS A 170 11.76 25.35 -44.31
CA LYS A 170 12.12 24.03 -44.86
C LYS A 170 10.93 23.09 -44.98
N ILE A 171 9.95 23.21 -44.08
CA ILE A 171 8.82 22.27 -43.95
C ILE A 171 7.59 22.78 -44.70
N ASN A 172 7.35 24.10 -44.67
CA ASN A 172 6.25 24.77 -45.35
C ASN A 172 6.84 25.82 -46.31
N PRO A 173 7.32 25.40 -47.50
CA PRO A 173 7.88 26.29 -48.50
C PRO A 173 6.83 27.21 -49.13
#